data_AF-A0A3E0WBW5-F1
#
_entry.id   AF-A0A3E0WBW5-F1
#
_cell.length_a   1.000
_cell.length_b   1.000
_cell.length_c   1.000
_cell.angle_alpha   90.00
_cell.angle_beta   90.00
_cell.angle_gamma   90.00
#
_symmetry.space_group_name_H-M   'P 1'
#
loop_
_entity.id
_entity.type
_entity.pdbx_description
1 polymer ?
#
loop_
_entity_poly.entity_id
_entity_poly.type
_entity_poly.pdbx_seq_one_letter_code
_entity_poly.pdbx_strand_id
1 'polypeptide(L)'
;MFDLQTLPEWWQNADDDEDRDWIWAECQTELTTAHPSFETVRLLATSIGTDDVLLVHTDRDNAVSTVHLSMSGRPEWPVWDGFEFTGTFAEFMARELRRYGPRTP
;
A
#
# COMPACT_ATOMS: atom_id res chain seq x y z
N MET A 1 -14.65 -0.96 -8.84
CA MET A 1 -13.43 -1.07 -9.66
C MET A 1 -12.61 0.17 -9.39
N PHE A 2 -11.38 0.02 -8.91
CA PHE A 2 -10.50 1.15 -8.60
C PHE A 2 -10.03 1.78 -9.90
N ASP A 3 -10.11 3.10 -10.00
CA ASP A 3 -9.61 3.82 -11.17
C ASP A 3 -8.12 4.14 -10.96
N LEU A 4 -7.26 3.24 -11.43
CA LEU A 4 -5.81 3.36 -11.27
C LEU A 4 -5.22 4.55 -12.03
N GLN A 5 -5.94 5.12 -13.01
CA GLN A 5 -5.52 6.35 -13.69
C GLN A 5 -5.66 7.59 -12.79
N THR A 6 -6.34 7.46 -11.65
CA THR A 6 -6.54 8.54 -10.68
C THR A 6 -5.56 8.51 -9.52
N LEU A 7 -4.65 7.53 -9.48
CA LEU A 7 -3.59 7.51 -8.47
C LEU A 7 -2.77 8.80 -8.52
N PRO A 8 -2.30 9.32 -7.37
CA PRO A 8 -1.41 10.47 -7.36
C PRO A 8 -0.13 10.15 -8.13
N GLU A 9 0.53 11.16 -8.70
CA GLU A 9 1.73 10.98 -9.54
C GLU A 9 2.92 10.32 -8.83
N TRP A 10 2.93 10.32 -7.49
CA TRP A 10 3.92 9.64 -6.65
C TRP A 10 3.52 8.21 -6.27
N TRP A 11 2.55 7.64 -6.98
CA TRP A 11 2.14 6.24 -6.90
C TRP A 11 2.14 5.64 -8.31
N GLN A 12 2.66 4.42 -8.42
CA GLN A 12 2.61 3.66 -9.67
C GLN A 12 1.78 2.40 -9.49
N ASN A 13 1.06 2.02 -10.54
CA ASN A 13 0.34 0.76 -10.56
C ASN A 13 1.34 -0.39 -10.41
N ALA A 14 1.06 -1.32 -9.50
CA ALA A 14 1.95 -2.43 -9.23
C ALA A 14 2.09 -3.39 -10.42
N ASP A 15 1.10 -3.46 -11.30
CA ASP A 15 1.21 -4.29 -12.52
C ASP A 15 2.17 -3.69 -13.56
N ASP A 16 2.48 -2.39 -13.44
CA ASP A 16 3.49 -1.71 -14.26
C ASP A 16 4.88 -1.71 -13.59
N ASP A 17 5.00 -2.28 -12.38
CA ASP A 17 6.23 -2.36 -11.60
C ASP A 17 7.00 -3.65 -11.95
N GLU A 18 8.21 -3.52 -12.49
CA GLU A 18 9.05 -4.67 -12.87
C GLU A 18 9.45 -5.54 -11.67
N ASP A 19 9.48 -4.94 -10.46
CA ASP A 19 9.85 -5.59 -9.22
C ASP A 19 8.64 -6.10 -8.41
N ARG A 20 7.44 -6.05 -8.99
CA ARG A 20 6.17 -6.45 -8.36
C ARG A 20 6.23 -7.76 -7.57
N ASP A 21 6.84 -8.79 -8.14
CA ASP A 21 6.88 -10.12 -7.50
C ASP A 21 7.81 -10.12 -6.27
N TRP A 22 8.90 -9.37 -6.30
CA TRP A 22 9.78 -9.20 -5.14
C TRP A 22 9.10 -8.33 -4.08
N ILE A 23 8.49 -7.21 -4.47
CA ILE A 23 7.73 -6.34 -3.57
C ILE A 23 6.58 -7.10 -2.90
N TRP A 24 5.88 -7.95 -3.65
CA TRP A 24 4.84 -8.81 -3.09
C TRP A 24 5.40 -9.82 -2.10
N ALA A 25 6.56 -10.42 -2.36
CA ALA A 25 7.22 -11.31 -1.40
C ALA A 25 7.58 -10.57 -0.09
N GLU A 26 8.10 -9.34 -0.17
CA GLU A 26 8.36 -8.49 1.00
C GLU A 26 7.05 -8.17 1.76
N CYS A 27 5.98 -7.82 1.05
CA CYS A 27 4.65 -7.63 1.66
C CYS A 27 4.21 -8.87 2.44
N GLN A 28 4.40 -10.06 1.88
CA GLN A 28 4.00 -11.30 2.54
C GLN A 28 4.82 -11.56 3.80
N THR A 29 6.12 -11.23 3.80
CA THR A 29 6.97 -11.32 4.99
C THR A 29 6.51 -10.39 6.11
N GLU A 30 6.11 -9.16 5.79
CA GLU A 30 5.65 -8.18 6.79
C GLU A 30 4.22 -8.47 7.29
N LEU A 31 3.29 -8.85 6.40
CA LEU A 31 1.88 -9.05 6.76
C LEU A 31 1.60 -10.33 7.55
N THR A 32 2.40 -11.39 7.35
CA THR A 32 2.19 -12.71 7.97
C THR A 32 2.34 -12.71 9.50
N THR A 33 2.99 -11.70 10.06
CA THR A 33 3.18 -11.57 11.52
C THR A 33 2.12 -10.68 12.19
N ALA A 34 1.40 -9.84 11.43
CA ALA A 34 0.63 -8.73 12.00
C ALA A 34 -0.87 -8.69 11.64
N HIS A 35 -1.36 -9.37 10.58
CA HIS A 35 -2.73 -9.09 10.08
C HIS A 35 -3.65 -10.31 9.85
N PRO A 36 -4.85 -10.37 10.49
CA PRO A 36 -5.83 -11.43 10.26
C PRO A 36 -6.51 -11.43 8.88
N SER A 37 -6.29 -10.40 8.05
CA SER A 37 -6.81 -10.32 6.66
C SER A 37 -5.72 -10.45 5.59
N PHE A 38 -4.53 -10.96 5.95
CA PHE A 38 -3.45 -11.21 4.98
C PHE A 38 -3.91 -12.05 3.78
N GLU A 39 -4.78 -13.03 4.01
CA GLU A 39 -5.27 -13.92 2.95
C GLU A 39 -6.22 -13.23 1.95
N THR A 40 -6.71 -12.03 2.28
CA THR A 40 -7.72 -11.34 1.48
C THR A 40 -7.21 -10.06 0.84
N VAL A 41 -5.90 -9.81 0.79
CA VAL A 41 -5.35 -8.60 0.14
C VAL A 41 -4.62 -8.88 -1.17
N ARG A 42 -4.51 -7.87 -2.03
CA ARG A 42 -3.68 -7.87 -3.23
C ARG A 42 -2.93 -6.55 -3.36
N LEU A 43 -1.71 -6.60 -3.91
CA LEU A 43 -0.95 -5.40 -4.24
C LEU A 43 -1.65 -4.63 -5.38
N LEU A 44 -1.87 -3.34 -5.15
CA LEU A 44 -2.55 -2.43 -6.08
C LEU A 44 -1.57 -1.42 -6.68
N ALA A 45 -0.73 -0.81 -5.83
CA ALA A 45 0.21 0.22 -6.24
C ALA A 45 1.42 0.26 -5.31
N THR A 46 2.53 0.82 -5.81
CA THR A 46 3.76 1.08 -5.06
C THR A 46 4.02 2.58 -5.05
N SER A 47 4.52 3.11 -3.94
CA SER A 47 4.83 4.53 -3.84
C SER A 47 6.19 4.82 -4.48
N ILE A 48 6.29 5.90 -5.23
CA ILE A 48 7.53 6.33 -5.85
C ILE A 48 8.33 7.15 -4.82
N GLY A 49 9.50 6.64 -4.45
CA GLY A 49 10.43 7.31 -3.53
C GLY A 49 10.19 7.04 -2.05
N THR A 50 9.26 6.14 -1.72
CA THR A 50 9.11 5.55 -0.39
C THR A 50 8.91 4.05 -0.52
N ASP A 51 9.14 3.30 0.55
CA ASP A 51 8.92 1.85 0.58
C ASP A 51 7.46 1.49 0.92
N ASP A 52 6.51 2.40 0.64
CA ASP A 52 5.09 2.21 0.88
C ASP A 52 4.40 1.46 -0.27
N VAL A 53 3.47 0.59 0.08
CA VAL A 53 2.59 -0.10 -0.87
C VAL A 53 1.12 0.13 -0.53
N LEU A 54 0.29 0.10 -1.57
CA LEU A 54 -1.16 0.15 -1.46
C LEU A 54 -1.72 -1.23 -1.74
N LEU A 55 -2.46 -1.76 -0.78
CA LEU A 55 -3.11 -3.06 -0.82
C LEU A 55 -4.61 -2.87 -0.94
N VAL A 56 -5.26 -3.67 -1.77
CA VAL A 56 -6.72 -3.75 -1.88
C VAL A 56 -7.23 -4.98 -1.14
N HIS A 57 -8.31 -4.84 -0.37
CA HIS A 57 -9.00 -5.95 0.27
C HIS A 57 -10.02 -6.55 -0.71
N THR A 58 -10.01 -7.87 -0.84
CA THR A 58 -10.86 -8.65 -1.74
C THR A 58 -12.15 -9.12 -1.06
N ASP A 59 -12.19 -9.10 0.27
CA ASP A 59 -13.34 -9.44 1.11
C ASP A 59 -14.18 -8.19 1.50
N ARG A 60 -13.70 -6.98 1.20
CA ARG A 60 -14.33 -5.72 1.59
C ARG A 60 -14.38 -4.75 0.41
N ASP A 61 -15.58 -4.28 0.08
CA ASP A 61 -15.76 -3.32 -1.00
C ASP A 61 -15.04 -2.00 -0.73
N ASN A 62 -14.27 -1.55 -1.73
CA ASN A 62 -13.52 -0.29 -1.74
C ASN A 62 -12.50 -0.10 -0.62
N ALA A 63 -12.18 -1.14 0.15
CA ALA A 63 -11.23 -1.06 1.25
C ALA A 63 -9.79 -1.24 0.76
N VAL A 64 -8.91 -0.38 1.25
CA VAL A 64 -7.49 -0.37 0.97
C VAL A 64 -6.68 -0.18 2.25
N SER A 65 -5.44 -0.65 2.24
CA SER A 65 -4.47 -0.40 3.30
C SER A 65 -3.16 0.10 2.69
N THR A 66 -2.49 1.01 3.38
CA THR A 66 -1.11 1.38 3.08
C THR A 66 -0.20 0.67 4.06
N VAL A 67 0.84 0.03 3.54
CA VAL A 67 1.83 -0.69 4.34
C VAL A 67 3.22 -0.21 3.95
N HIS A 68 4.03 0.15 4.93
CA HIS A 68 5.46 0.41 4.75
C HIS A 68 6.22 -0.91 4.77
N LEU A 69 7.09 -1.15 3.80
CA LEU A 69 7.93 -2.33 3.72
C LEU A 69 9.36 -2.01 4.17
N SER A 70 9.99 -2.91 4.91
CA SER A 70 11.40 -2.77 5.30
C SER A 70 12.39 -3.02 4.16
N MET A 71 11.93 -3.67 3.09
CA MET A 71 12.75 -4.15 1.97
C MET A 71 13.93 -5.05 2.41
N SER A 72 13.82 -5.66 3.59
CA SER A 72 14.93 -6.40 4.22
C SER A 72 14.78 -7.91 4.13
N GLY A 73 13.68 -8.42 3.57
CA GLY A 73 13.31 -9.83 3.56
C GLY A 73 13.03 -10.38 4.96
N ARG A 74 12.85 -9.50 5.95
CA ARG A 74 12.62 -9.82 7.36
C ARG A 74 11.65 -8.80 7.95
N PRO A 75 10.80 -9.18 8.91
CA PRO A 75 9.89 -8.23 9.55
C PRO A 75 10.67 -7.10 10.22
N GLU A 76 10.28 -5.85 9.94
CA GLU A 76 11.10 -4.70 10.34
C GLU A 76 11.29 -4.64 11.84
N TRP A 77 10.23 -4.90 12.65
CA TRP A 77 10.25 -5.24 14.08
C TRP A 77 8.99 -6.06 14.45
N PRO A 78 9.04 -6.99 15.42
CA PRO A 78 7.88 -7.79 15.84
C PRO A 78 6.72 -6.99 16.47
N VAL A 79 6.85 -5.67 16.58
CA VAL A 79 5.88 -4.75 17.22
C VAL A 79 5.48 -3.60 16.29
N TRP A 80 6.13 -3.47 15.12
CA TRP A 80 5.76 -2.50 14.11
C TRP A 80 4.84 -3.23 13.14
N ASP A 81 3.58 -2.82 13.07
CA ASP A 81 2.60 -3.47 12.22
C ASP A 81 2.78 -3.09 10.73
N GLY A 82 3.68 -2.14 10.41
CA GLY A 82 3.91 -1.66 9.06
C GLY A 82 2.74 -0.86 8.51
N PHE A 83 1.62 -0.76 9.24
CA PHE A 83 0.37 -0.21 8.73
C PHE A 83 0.33 1.31 8.91
N GLU A 84 0.49 1.98 7.78
CA GLU A 84 0.38 3.42 7.64
C GLU A 84 -1.08 3.90 7.64
N PHE A 85 -1.99 3.07 7.11
CA PHE A 85 -3.40 3.42 6.87
C PHE A 85 -4.27 2.19 6.58
N THR A 86 -5.55 2.24 6.96
CA THR A 86 -6.61 1.37 6.45
C THR A 86 -7.91 2.17 6.36
N GLY A 87 -8.60 2.07 5.22
CA GLY A 87 -9.84 2.79 4.96
C GLY A 87 -10.33 2.56 3.55
N THR A 88 -11.15 3.47 3.03
CA THR A 88 -11.60 3.43 1.64
C THR A 88 -10.57 4.06 0.69
N PHE A 89 -10.62 3.72 -0.59
CA PHE A 89 -9.76 4.36 -1.60
C PHE A 89 -9.95 5.87 -1.67
N ALA A 90 -11.18 6.37 -1.47
CA ALA A 90 -11.45 7.81 -1.42
C ALA A 90 -10.76 8.50 -0.22
N GLU A 91 -10.74 7.84 0.94
CA GLU A 91 -10.03 8.33 2.13
C GLU A 91 -8.51 8.31 1.93
N PHE A 92 -7.98 7.26 1.29
CA PHE A 92 -6.58 7.22 0.86
C PHE A 92 -6.23 8.41 -0.04
N MET A 93 -7.01 8.64 -1.11
CA MET A 93 -6.78 9.77 -2.01
C MET A 93 -6.81 11.12 -1.29
N ALA A 94 -7.77 11.31 -0.38
CA ALA A 94 -7.87 12.54 0.41
C ALA A 94 -6.68 12.71 1.37
N ARG A 95 -6.15 11.63 1.95
CA ARG A 95 -4.94 11.63 2.80
C ARG A 95 -3.70 12.02 2.00
N GLU A 96 -3.49 11.39 0.85
CA GLU A 96 -2.33 11.63 -0.02
C GLU A 96 -2.31 13.08 -0.52
N LEU A 97 -3.45 13.59 -1.00
CA LEU A 97 -3.57 14.98 -1.44
C LEU A 97 -3.32 16.00 -0.31
N ARG A 98 -3.68 15.67 0.95
CA ARG A 98 -3.35 16.55 2.09
C ARG A 98 -1.87 16.54 2.44
N ARG A 99 -1.19 15.40 2.31
CA ARG A 99 0.23 15.24 2.66
C ARG A 99 1.15 15.85 1.60
N TYR A 100 0.92 15.47 0.34
CA TYR A 100 1.84 15.72 -0.77
C TYR A 100 1.21 16.50 -1.93
N GLY A 101 -0.12 16.70 -1.91
CA GLY A 101 -0.78 17.51 -2.92
C GLY A 101 -0.32 18.97 -2.89
N PRO A 102 -0.57 19.71 -3.99
CA PRO A 102 -0.15 21.09 -4.12
C PRO A 102 -0.75 21.93 -2.99
N ARG A 103 0.13 22.50 -2.16
CA ARG A 103 -0.31 23.46 -1.14
C ARG A 103 -0.74 24.73 -1.85
N THR A 104 -2.03 25.01 -1.84
CA THR A 104 -2.53 26.32 -2.27
C THR A 104 -1.96 27.37 -1.31
N PRO A 105 -1.31 28.44 -1.82
CA PRO A 105 -0.69 29.48 -0.98
C PRO A 105 -1.70 30.24 -0.12
#